data_AF-A0A6A3AA73-F1
#
_entry.id   AF-A0A6A3AA73-F1
#
_cell.length_a   1.000
_cell.length_b   1.000
_cell.length_c   1.000
_cell.angle_alpha   90.00
_cell.angle_beta   90.00
_cell.angle_gamma   90.00
#
_symmetry.space_group_name_H-M   'P 1'
#
loop_
_entity.id
_entity.type
_entity.pdbx_description
1 polymer ?
#
loop_
_entity_poly.entity_id
_entity_poly.type
_entity_poly.pdbx_seq_one_letter_code
_entity_poly.pdbx_strand_id
1 'polypeptide(L)'
;MKLIDGRPGVVIYNLLINGYLKNGDFEEALSSLGILDEKGCRPNVGSDLVIDFSRKGLLPKGFDYCGLVEKLCGEADVARAFRVVNVLWMNGNVPSLIACTTLIEGLRRSQRRDDAFELMEKMLKDALFRIS
;
A
#
# COMPACT_ATOMS: atom_id res chain seq x y z
N MET A 1 -22.56 -2.43 6.84
CA MET A 1 -22.08 -3.56 6.01
C MET A 1 -21.49 -4.61 6.94
N LYS A 2 -22.07 -5.81 7.00
CA LYS A 2 -21.63 -6.84 7.96
C LYS A 2 -20.34 -7.49 7.48
N LEU A 3 -19.23 -7.04 8.06
CA LEU A 3 -17.96 -7.77 8.07
C LEU A 3 -18.22 -9.04 8.88
N ILE A 4 -18.34 -10.18 8.19
CA ILE A 4 -18.39 -11.47 8.86
C ILE A 4 -16.93 -11.78 9.21
N ASP A 5 -16.60 -11.67 10.50
CA ASP A 5 -15.37 -12.17 11.13
C ASP A 5 -14.03 -11.47 10.87
N GLY A 6 -14.03 -10.20 10.41
CA GLY A 6 -12.78 -9.42 10.30
C GLY A 6 -11.76 -9.95 9.29
N ARG A 7 -12.07 -11.03 8.58
CA ARG A 7 -11.36 -11.49 7.39
C ARG A 7 -12.01 -10.86 6.17
N PRO A 8 -11.25 -10.41 5.17
CA PRO A 8 -11.81 -10.12 3.86
C PRO A 8 -12.47 -11.41 3.36
N GLY A 9 -13.79 -11.47 3.44
CA GLY A 9 -14.55 -12.64 3.04
C GLY A 9 -14.41 -12.86 1.54
N VAL A 10 -14.66 -14.09 1.11
CA VAL A 10 -14.69 -14.56 -0.29
C VAL A 10 -15.36 -13.58 -1.26
N VAL A 11 -16.29 -12.74 -0.77
CA VAL A 11 -16.94 -11.65 -1.53
C VAL A 11 -15.96 -10.59 -2.02
N ILE A 12 -15.02 -10.10 -1.19
CA ILE A 12 -13.99 -9.11 -1.59
C ILE A 12 -13.07 -9.75 -2.62
N TYR A 13 -12.69 -11.01 -2.38
CA TYR A 13 -11.91 -11.82 -3.28
C TYR A 13 -12.57 -12.01 -4.65
N ASN A 14 -13.85 -12.37 -4.67
CA ASN A 14 -14.63 -12.58 -5.89
C ASN A 14 -14.96 -11.26 -6.61
N LEU A 15 -15.20 -10.17 -5.89
CA LEU A 15 -15.46 -8.86 -6.48
C LEU A 15 -14.19 -8.28 -7.12
N LEU A 16 -13.04 -8.45 -6.48
CA LEU A 16 -11.76 -8.07 -7.06
C LEU A 16 -11.39 -8.99 -8.22
N ILE A 17 -11.44 -10.31 -8.08
CA ILE A 17 -11.18 -11.23 -9.20
C ILE A 17 -12.11 -10.92 -10.39
N ASN A 18 -13.42 -10.70 -10.18
CA ASN A 18 -14.34 -10.40 -11.28
C ASN A 18 -14.21 -8.98 -11.85
N GLY A 19 -13.99 -7.95 -11.02
CA GLY A 19 -13.82 -6.56 -11.49
C GLY A 19 -12.48 -6.36 -12.19
N TYR A 20 -11.43 -6.97 -11.66
CA TYR A 20 -10.05 -6.85 -12.11
C TYR A 20 -9.74 -7.64 -13.38
N LEU A 21 -10.25 -8.88 -13.51
CA LEU A 21 -10.00 -9.69 -14.71
C LEU A 21 -10.87 -9.31 -15.91
N LYS A 22 -12.01 -8.64 -15.70
CA LYS A 22 -12.92 -8.28 -16.81
C LYS A 22 -12.82 -6.83 -17.26
N ASN A 23 -12.62 -5.88 -16.33
CA ASN A 23 -12.81 -4.46 -16.65
C ASN A 23 -11.64 -3.54 -16.26
N GLY A 24 -10.61 -4.03 -15.55
CA GLY A 24 -9.40 -3.27 -15.25
C GLY A 24 -9.56 -2.11 -14.25
N ASP A 25 -10.75 -1.94 -13.66
CA ASP A 25 -11.05 -0.78 -12.82
C ASP A 25 -10.94 -1.10 -11.32
N PHE A 26 -9.71 -1.05 -10.81
CA PHE A 26 -9.37 -1.34 -9.42
C PHE A 26 -9.89 -0.25 -8.46
N GLU A 27 -9.88 1.01 -8.90
CA GLU A 27 -10.41 2.15 -8.14
C GLU A 27 -11.92 2.01 -7.92
N GLU A 28 -12.67 1.64 -8.95
CA GLU A 28 -14.11 1.44 -8.83
C GLU A 28 -14.46 0.22 -7.96
N ALA A 29 -13.66 -0.85 -8.05
CA ALA A 29 -13.82 -2.02 -7.17
C ALA A 29 -13.55 -1.71 -5.69
N LEU A 30 -12.55 -0.86 -5.39
CA LEU A 30 -12.25 -0.45 -4.02
C LEU A 30 -13.23 0.61 -3.48
N SER A 31 -13.73 1.49 -4.35
CA SER A 31 -14.76 2.48 -4.05
C SER A 31 -16.11 1.81 -3.76
N SER A 32 -16.53 0.86 -4.59
CA SER A 32 -17.76 0.06 -4.39
C SER A 32 -17.75 -0.79 -3.11
N LEU A 33 -16.57 -1.12 -2.58
CA LEU A 33 -16.40 -1.78 -1.28
C LEU A 33 -16.40 -0.82 -0.09
N GLY A 34 -16.49 0.50 -0.32
CA GLY A 34 -16.38 1.52 0.72
C GLY A 34 -15.00 1.54 1.40
N ILE A 35 -14.00 0.98 0.72
CA ILE A 35 -12.61 0.95 1.20
C ILE A 35 -11.96 2.29 0.87
N LEU A 36 -12.26 2.88 -0.29
CA LEU A 36 -11.98 4.27 -0.63
C LEU A 36 -13.15 5.15 -0.19
N ASP A 37 -12.89 6.17 0.63
CA ASP A 37 -13.81 7.29 0.85
C ASP A 37 -13.44 8.46 -0.10
N GLU A 38 -14.25 9.52 -0.17
CA GLU A 38 -13.94 10.75 -0.93
C GLU A 38 -12.56 11.37 -0.60
N LYS A 39 -11.97 10.98 0.54
CA LYS A 39 -10.63 11.30 1.06
C LYS A 39 -9.66 10.09 1.11
N GLY A 40 -9.91 9.04 0.33
CA GLY A 40 -9.02 7.87 0.16
C GLY A 40 -9.29 6.67 1.09
N CYS A 41 -8.38 5.69 1.13
CA CYS A 41 -8.58 4.40 1.82
C CYS A 41 -8.90 4.54 3.32
N ARG A 42 -9.75 3.69 3.91
CA ARG A 42 -9.69 3.41 5.36
C ARG A 42 -8.36 2.71 5.65
N PRO A 43 -7.38 3.38 6.27
CA PRO A 43 -5.98 2.97 6.16
C PRO A 43 -5.69 1.59 6.77
N ASN A 44 -6.41 1.20 7.83
CA ASN A 44 -6.25 -0.13 8.42
C ASN A 44 -6.69 -1.24 7.47
N VAL A 45 -7.89 -1.15 6.89
CA VAL A 45 -8.43 -2.15 5.95
C VAL A 45 -7.68 -2.11 4.62
N GLY A 46 -7.37 -0.90 4.13
CA GLY A 46 -6.61 -0.70 2.89
C GLY A 46 -5.21 -1.30 2.97
N SER A 47 -4.49 -1.08 4.08
CA SER A 47 -3.15 -1.66 4.27
C SER A 47 -3.15 -3.19 4.31
N ASP A 48 -4.09 -3.82 5.02
CA ASP A 48 -4.17 -5.28 5.12
C ASP A 48 -4.46 -5.91 3.75
N LEU A 49 -5.35 -5.30 2.96
CA LEU A 49 -5.65 -5.75 1.60
C LEU A 49 -4.47 -5.58 0.64
N VAL A 50 -3.80 -4.42 0.68
CA VAL A 50 -2.61 -4.17 -0.15
C VAL A 50 -1.52 -5.20 0.19
N ILE A 51 -1.30 -5.50 1.46
CA ILE A 51 -0.33 -6.53 1.88
C ILE A 51 -0.73 -7.91 1.36
N ASP A 52 -1.99 -8.32 1.53
CA ASP A 52 -2.46 -9.63 1.09
C ASP A 52 -2.36 -9.80 -0.44
N PHE A 53 -2.81 -8.80 -1.21
CA PHE A 53 -2.73 -8.86 -2.67
C PHE A 53 -1.32 -8.73 -3.21
N SER A 54 -0.47 -7.94 -2.56
CA SER A 54 0.95 -7.86 -2.91
C SER A 54 1.60 -9.24 -2.83
N ARG A 55 1.38 -9.96 -1.72
CA ARG A 55 1.92 -11.30 -1.49
C ARG A 55 1.43 -12.33 -2.51
N LYS A 56 0.26 -12.08 -3.10
CA LYS A 56 -0.37 -12.96 -4.07
C LYS A 56 -0.15 -12.52 -5.52
N GLY A 57 0.60 -11.44 -5.73
CA GLY A 57 0.86 -10.88 -7.06
C GLY A 57 -0.38 -10.32 -7.76
N LEU A 58 -1.39 -9.91 -6.99
CA LEU A 58 -2.69 -9.44 -7.49
C LEU A 58 -2.79 -7.91 -7.57
N LEU A 59 -1.72 -7.18 -7.23
CA LEU A 59 -1.75 -5.72 -7.28
C LEU A 59 -1.66 -5.18 -8.72
N PRO A 60 -2.32 -4.04 -9.00
CA PRO A 60 -2.24 -3.39 -10.31
C PRO A 60 -0.83 -2.92 -10.62
N LYS A 61 -0.35 -3.36 -11.78
CA LYS A 61 0.93 -2.91 -12.32
C LYS A 61 0.84 -1.41 -12.58
N GLY A 62 1.82 -0.67 -12.07
CA GLY A 62 1.91 0.78 -12.26
C GLY A 62 1.05 1.60 -11.32
N PHE A 63 0.26 0.97 -10.43
CA PHE A 63 -0.45 1.70 -9.40
C PHE A 63 0.49 2.06 -8.24
N ASP A 64 0.47 3.33 -7.85
CA ASP A 64 1.25 3.87 -6.73
C ASP A 64 0.35 4.03 -5.49
N TYR A 65 0.74 3.38 -4.39
CA TYR A 65 0.03 3.41 -3.11
C TYR A 65 0.40 4.62 -2.22
N CYS A 66 0.98 5.69 -2.80
CA CYS A 66 1.41 6.90 -2.08
C CYS A 66 0.31 7.50 -1.19
N GLY A 67 -0.93 7.62 -1.70
CA GLY A 67 -2.04 8.16 -0.90
C GLY A 67 -2.34 7.34 0.36
N LEU A 68 -2.17 6.01 0.31
CA LEU A 68 -2.30 5.16 1.50
C LEU A 68 -1.17 5.43 2.50
N VAL A 69 0.07 5.62 2.02
CA VAL A 69 1.24 5.93 2.85
C VAL A 69 1.10 7.30 3.51
N GLU A 70 0.68 8.32 2.77
CA GLU A 70 0.38 9.67 3.28
C GLU A 70 -0.67 9.63 4.39
N LYS A 71 -1.78 8.91 4.16
CA LYS A 71 -2.86 8.79 5.14
C LYS A 71 -2.39 8.08 6.41
N LEU A 72 -1.66 6.97 6.28
CA LEU A 72 -1.10 6.24 7.43
C LEU A 72 -0.09 7.09 8.22
N CYS A 73 0.75 7.86 7.56
CA CYS A 73 1.68 8.77 8.22
C CYS A 73 0.95 9.94 8.91
N GLY A 74 -0.11 10.46 8.28
CA GLY A 74 -0.96 11.51 8.84
C GLY A 74 -1.74 11.08 10.08
N GLU A 75 -2.16 9.81 10.14
CA GLU A 75 -2.82 9.19 11.31
C GLU A 75 -1.82 8.66 12.37
N ALA A 76 -0.53 8.97 12.23
CA ALA A 76 0.57 8.53 13.09
C ALA A 76 0.79 6.99 13.16
N ASP A 77 0.21 6.22 12.25
CA ASP A 77 0.48 4.77 12.09
C ASP A 77 1.62 4.51 11.09
N VAL A 78 2.78 5.10 11.40
CA VAL A 78 4.00 4.99 10.58
C VAL A 78 4.53 3.55 10.57
N ALA A 79 4.25 2.75 11.60
CA ALA A 79 4.59 1.33 11.65
C ALA A 79 3.90 0.54 10.53
N ARG A 80 2.61 0.77 10.33
CA ARG A 80 1.86 0.15 9.24
C ARG A 80 2.28 0.69 7.87
N ALA A 81 2.51 2.00 7.75
CA ALA A 81 3.02 2.60 6.51
C ALA A 81 4.32 1.94 6.05
N PHE A 82 5.26 1.75 6.98
CA PHE A 82 6.53 1.08 6.72
C PHE A 82 6.34 -0.38 6.28
N ARG A 83 5.45 -1.12 6.94
CA ARG A 83 5.13 -2.51 6.53
C ARG A 83 4.57 -2.58 5.12
N VAL A 84 3.64 -1.69 4.76
CA VAL A 84 3.06 -1.66 3.40
C VAL A 84 4.15 -1.45 2.36
N VAL A 85 4.98 -0.41 2.53
CA VAL A 85 6.10 -0.08 1.61
C VAL A 85 7.06 -1.25 1.46
N ASN A 86 7.42 -1.92 2.55
CA ASN A 86 8.34 -3.05 2.49
C ASN A 86 7.76 -4.26 1.76
N VAL A 87 6.50 -4.60 2.01
CA VAL A 87 5.83 -5.72 1.33
C VAL A 87 5.70 -5.44 -0.17
N LEU A 88 5.30 -4.22 -0.54
CA LEU A 88 5.23 -3.80 -1.94
C LEU A 88 6.56 -4.02 -2.65
N TRP A 89 7.65 -3.50 -2.06
CA TRP A 89 8.98 -3.61 -2.61
C TRP A 89 9.46 -5.06 -2.76
N MET A 90 9.26 -5.89 -1.73
CA MET A 90 9.68 -7.30 -1.74
C MET A 90 8.96 -8.12 -2.82
N ASN A 91 7.74 -7.72 -3.19
CA ASN A 91 6.94 -8.40 -4.21
C ASN A 91 7.04 -7.71 -5.57
N GLY A 92 8.10 -6.91 -5.81
CA GLY A 92 8.39 -6.29 -7.11
C GLY A 92 7.52 -5.08 -7.46
N ASN A 93 6.71 -4.57 -6.53
CA ASN A 93 5.94 -3.34 -6.71
C ASN A 93 6.72 -2.19 -6.07
N VAL A 94 7.63 -1.58 -6.84
CA VAL A 94 8.48 -0.52 -6.29
C VAL A 94 7.65 0.73 -5.99
N PRO A 95 7.61 1.19 -4.73
CA PRO A 95 6.91 2.42 -4.36
C PRO A 95 7.50 3.65 -5.06
N SER A 96 6.69 4.69 -5.26
CA SER A 96 7.17 5.93 -5.87
C SER A 96 8.11 6.71 -4.94
N LEU A 97 8.87 7.64 -5.53
CA LEU A 97 9.73 8.55 -4.77
C LEU A 97 8.92 9.32 -3.72
N ILE A 98 7.72 9.78 -4.08
CA ILE A 98 6.83 10.54 -3.18
C ILE A 98 6.40 9.66 -2.01
N ALA A 99 5.99 8.41 -2.25
CA ALA A 99 5.61 7.49 -1.18
C ALA A 99 6.77 7.25 -0.19
N CYS A 100 7.99 7.09 -0.72
CA CYS A 100 9.16 6.85 0.10
C CYS A 100 9.59 8.08 0.91
N THR A 101 9.63 9.27 0.31
CA THR A 101 10.01 10.50 1.02
C THR A 101 8.99 10.88 2.08
N THR A 102 7.69 10.70 1.80
CA THR A 102 6.61 10.83 2.78
C THR A 102 6.83 9.91 3.97
N LEU A 103 7.15 8.63 3.73
CA LEU A 103 7.40 7.67 4.79
C LEU A 103 8.68 7.99 5.58
N ILE A 104 9.76 8.42 4.93
CA ILE A 104 11.00 8.86 5.60
C ILE A 104 10.69 10.00 6.57
N GLU A 105 9.91 10.99 6.14
CA GLU A 105 9.51 12.10 7.00
C GLU A 105 8.61 11.63 8.17
N GLY A 106 7.67 10.72 7.91
CA GLY A 106 6.87 10.08 8.95
C GLY A 106 7.74 9.37 10.00
N LEU A 107 8.69 8.55 9.55
CA LEU A 107 9.62 7.81 10.41
C LEU A 107 10.51 8.75 11.24
N ARG A 108 11.00 9.83 10.63
CA ARG A 108 11.78 10.86 11.31
C ARG A 108 10.98 11.51 12.43
N ARG A 109 9.71 11.86 12.19
CA ARG A 109 8.80 12.46 13.19
C ARG A 109 8.47 11.50 14.33
N SER A 110 8.40 10.20 14.05
CA SER A 110 8.22 9.14 15.06
C SER A 110 9.52 8.67 15.73
N GLN A 111 10.65 9.34 15.50
CA GLN A 111 11.98 8.98 16.01
C GLN A 111 12.47 7.57 15.60
N ARG A 112 11.88 6.98 14.56
CA ARG A 112 12.26 5.68 14.00
C ARG A 112 13.38 5.86 12.96
N ARG A 113 14.53 6.34 13.42
CA ARG A 113 15.65 6.73 12.55
C ARG A 113 16.22 5.55 11.78
N ASP A 114 16.39 4.41 12.43
CA ASP A 114 16.99 3.22 11.81
C ASP A 114 16.15 2.74 10.61
N ASP A 115 14.84 2.66 10.79
CA ASP A 115 13.89 2.33 9.71
C ASP A 115 13.96 3.36 8.56
N ALA A 116 14.15 4.65 8.87
CA ALA A 116 14.28 5.70 7.86
C ALA A 116 15.58 5.54 7.05
N PHE A 117 16.69 5.24 7.73
CA PHE A 117 17.97 4.96 7.09
C PHE A 117 17.92 3.71 6.22
N GLU A 118 17.29 2.63 6.72
CA GLU A 118 17.08 1.40 5.96
C GLU A 118 16.32 1.67 4.65
N LEU A 119 15.24 2.45 4.73
CA LEU A 119 14.46 2.81 3.55
C LEU A 119 15.26 3.66 2.56
N MET A 120 16.03 4.64 3.03
CA MET A 120 16.91 5.45 2.18
C MET A 120 17.96 4.58 1.46
N GLU A 121 18.59 3.65 2.16
CA GLU A 121 19.58 2.75 1.56
C GLU A 121 18.96 1.87 0.48
N LYS A 122 17.73 1.37 0.73
CA LYS A 122 16.98 0.56 -0.22
C LYS A 122 16.62 1.35 -1.49
N MET A 123 16.20 2.61 -1.35
CA MET A 123 15.95 3.51 -2.48
C MET A 123 17.22 3.73 -3.31
N LEU A 124 18.36 3.97 -2.67
CA LEU A 124 19.63 4.20 -3.35
C LEU A 124 20.08 2.96 -4.12
N LYS A 125 19.97 1.78 -3.51
CA LYS A 125 20.27 0.50 -4.18
C LYS A 125 19.39 0.30 -5.41
N ASP A 126 18.07 0.48 -5.29
CA ASP A 126 17.12 0.33 -6.40
C ASP A 126 17.41 1.34 -7.53
N ALA A 127 17.69 2.60 -7.17
CA ALA A 127 18.06 3.63 -8.14
C ALA A 127 19.32 3.25 -8.90
N LEU A 128 20.37 2.77 -8.21
CA LEU A 128 21.62 2.33 -8.84
C LEU A 128 21.42 1.15 -9.81
N PHE A 129 20.56 0.19 -9.46
CA PHE A 129 20.24 -0.93 -10.37
C PHE A 129 19.51 -0.51 -11.64
N ARG A 130 18.82 0.65 -11.66
CA ARG A 130 18.10 1.13 -12.85
C ARG A 130 18.97 1.89 -13.85
N ILE A 131 20.15 2.35 -13.43
CA ILE A 131 21.10 3.11 -14.26
C ILE A 131 22.24 2.25 -14.82
N SER A 132 22.33 0.99 -14.41
CA SER A 132 23.28 -0.03 -14.89
C SER A 132 22.63 -0.96 -15.90
#